data_AF-A0A3P4B217-F1
#
_entry.id   AF-A0A3P4B217-F1
#
_cell.length_a   1.000
_cell.length_b   1.000
_cell.length_c   1.000
_cell.angle_alpha   90.00
_cell.angle_beta   90.00
_cell.angle_gamma   90.00
#
_symmetry.space_group_name_H-M   'P 1'
#
loop_
_entity.id
_entity.type
_entity.pdbx_description
1 polymer ?
#
loop_
_entity_poly.entity_id
_entity_poly.type
_entity_poly.pdbx_seq_one_letter_code
_entity_poly.pdbx_strand_id
1 'polypeptide(L)' 'MDSEHRREVQRRYPVASGKTFLLGQWQSLEIADPINEPLPAFELAWQQCNDGAKAWVERLSAAGLVCAKATA' A
#
# COMPACT_ATOMS: atom_id res chain seq x y z
N MET A 1 2.10 -1.30 7.81
CA MET A 1 2.40 -1.74 6.44
C MET A 1 3.82 -1.33 6.10
N ASP A 2 4.77 -2.15 6.54
CA ASP A 2 6.20 -1.85 6.53
C ASP A 2 6.97 -3.00 5.87
N SER A 3 8.28 -2.79 5.72
CA SER A 3 9.16 -3.79 5.14
C SER A 3 9.27 -5.09 5.95
N GLU A 4 8.93 -5.11 7.24
CA GLU A 4 8.92 -6.32 8.07
C GLU A 4 7.75 -7.24 7.68
N HIS A 5 6.55 -6.69 7.53
CA HIS A 5 5.39 -7.42 7.01
C HIS A 5 5.68 -8.06 5.65
N ARG A 6 6.32 -7.31 4.74
CA ARG A 6 6.72 -7.84 3.43
C ARG A 6 7.72 -8.98 3.57
N ARG A 7 8.75 -8.83 4.40
CA ARG A 7 9.75 -9.89 4.65
C ARG A 7 9.10 -11.13 5.23
N GLU A 8 8.16 -10.99 6.15
CA GLU A 8 7.49 -12.14 6.76
C GLU A 8 6.63 -12.91 5.75
N VAL A 9 5.91 -12.20 4.86
CA VAL A 9 5.17 -12.83 3.76
C VAL A 9 6.12 -13.57 2.81
N GLN A 10 7.24 -12.95 2.44
CA GLN A 10 8.25 -13.57 1.57
C GLN A 10 8.89 -14.81 2.22
N ARG A 11 9.14 -14.76 3.53
CA ARG A 11 9.71 -15.87 4.29
C ARG A 11 8.74 -17.05 4.39
N ARG A 12 7.46 -16.79 4.67
CA ARG A 12 6.43 -17.85 4.78
C ARG A 12 6.00 -18.38 3.42
N TYR A 13 5.99 -17.54 2.40
CA TYR A 13 5.50 -17.85 1.06
C TYR A 13 6.47 -17.35 -0.01
N PRO A 14 7.59 -18.06 -0.26
CA PRO A 14 8.59 -17.62 -1.23
C PRO A 14 8.03 -17.39 -2.64
N VAL A 15 7.03 -18.17 -3.04
CA VAL A 15 6.32 -18.05 -4.34
C VAL A 15 5.58 -16.72 -4.52
N ALA A 16 5.27 -16.03 -3.43
CA ALA A 16 4.60 -14.74 -3.46
C ALA A 16 5.57 -13.56 -3.59
N SER A 17 6.89 -13.77 -3.47
CA SER A 17 7.86 -12.68 -3.31
C SER A 17 7.86 -11.65 -4.44
N GLY A 18 7.65 -12.08 -5.68
CA GLY A 18 7.56 -11.18 -6.84
C GLY A 18 6.20 -10.47 -7.00
N LYS A 19 5.23 -10.79 -6.14
CA LYS A 19 3.86 -10.25 -6.16
C LYS A 19 3.49 -9.52 -4.85
N THR A 20 4.38 -9.51 -3.87
CA THR A 20 4.17 -8.84 -2.58
C THR A 20 4.85 -7.48 -2.58
N PHE A 21 4.06 -6.42 -2.50
CA PHE A 21 4.51 -5.04 -2.49
C PHE A 21 3.89 -4.26 -1.33
N LEU A 22 4.51 -3.15 -0.93
CA LEU A 22 3.92 -2.23 0.06
C LEU A 22 2.83 -1.38 -0.60
N LEU A 23 1.83 -0.97 0.18
CA LEU A 23 0.81 -0.04 -0.33
C LEU A 23 1.44 1.30 -0.69
N GLY A 24 2.34 1.80 0.16
CA GLY A 24 3.11 3.03 -0.10
C GLY A 24 4.28 2.87 -1.06
N GLN A 25 4.40 1.76 -1.80
CA GLN A 25 5.57 1.48 -2.66
C GLN A 25 5.85 2.59 -3.67
N TRP A 26 4.80 3.17 -4.25
CA TRP A 26 4.94 4.23 -5.26
C TRP A 26 5.23 5.61 -4.65
N GLN A 27 5.08 5.76 -3.34
CA GLN A 27 5.49 6.95 -2.58
C GLN A 27 6.79 6.70 -1.80
N SER A 28 7.42 5.52 -1.94
CA SER A 28 8.56 5.08 -1.12
C SER A 28 8.30 5.24 0.38
N LEU A 29 7.06 4.97 0.82
CA LEU A 29 6.60 5.22 2.18
C LEU A 29 6.15 3.93 2.87
N GLU A 30 6.52 3.78 4.14
CA GLU A 30 5.98 2.78 5.05
C GLU A 30 4.86 3.41 5.86
N ILE A 31 3.71 2.73 5.94
CA ILE A 31 2.55 3.22 6.68
C ILE A 31 2.64 2.65 8.08
N ALA A 32 2.87 3.53 9.06
CA ALA A 32 2.94 3.17 10.47
C ALA A 32 1.58 2.62 10.95
N ASP A 33 1.64 1.66 11.87
CA ASP A 33 0.45 1.14 12.52
C ASP A 33 0.00 2.12 13.61
N PRO A 34 -1.22 2.70 13.53
CA PRO A 34 -1.70 3.67 14.51
C PRO A 34 -2.27 3.02 15.77
N ILE A 35 -2.24 1.69 15.93
CA ILE A 35 -2.76 1.04 17.15
C ILE A 35 -2.03 1.58 18.39
N ASN A 36 -2.81 2.01 19.39
CA ASN A 36 -2.37 2.71 20.62
C ASN A 36 -1.92 4.16 20.45
N GLU A 37 -2.04 4.74 19.25
CA GLU A 37 -1.72 6.14 19.01
C GLU A 37 -2.96 7.06 19.08
N PRO A 38 -2.77 8.39 19.21
CA PRO A 38 -3.85 9.37 19.13
C PRO A 38 -4.53 9.42 17.75
N LEU A 39 -5.75 9.97 17.68
CA LEU A 39 -6.52 10.11 16.43
C LEU A 39 -5.73 10.70 15.24
N PRO A 40 -4.86 11.73 15.40
CA PRO A 40 -4.04 12.24 14.29
C PRO A 40 -3.17 11.18 13.60
N ALA A 41 -2.70 10.16 14.34
CA ALA A 41 -1.93 9.06 13.74
C ALA A 41 -2.82 8.18 12.84
N PHE A 42 -4.07 7.96 13.23
CA PHE A 42 -5.06 7.26 12.40
C PHE A 42 -5.40 8.06 11.13
N GLU A 43 -5.59 9.38 11.26
CA GLU A 43 -5.86 10.26 10.12
C GLU A 43 -4.69 10.27 9.13
N LEU A 44 -3.47 10.34 9.65
CA LEU A 44 -2.26 10.25 8.83
C LEU A 44 -2.16 8.90 8.12
N ALA A 45 -2.34 7.78 8.84
CA ALA A 45 -2.31 6.45 8.25
C ALA A 45 -3.42 6.28 7.20
N TRP A 46 -4.59 6.85 7.42
CA TRP A 46 -5.69 6.85 6.45
C TRP A 46 -5.34 7.63 5.18
N GLN A 47 -4.80 8.84 5.31
CA GLN A 47 -4.34 9.63 4.17
C GLN A 47 -3.28 8.89 3.37
N GLN A 48 -2.28 8.32 4.04
CA GLN A 48 -1.24 7.51 3.40
C GLN A 48 -1.81 6.28 2.67
N CYS A 49 -2.80 5.60 3.27
CA CYS A 49 -3.48 4.48 2.63
C CYS A 49 -4.24 4.91 1.37
N ASN A 50 -4.99 6.01 1.46
CA ASN A 50 -5.78 6.55 0.36
C ASN A 50 -4.89 6.98 -0.82
N ASP A 51 -3.80 7.68 -0.55
CA ASP A 51 -2.87 8.13 -1.58
C ASP A 51 -2.10 6.96 -2.20
N GLY A 52 -1.71 5.98 -1.38
CA GLY A 52 -1.14 4.72 -1.85
C GLY A 52 -2.10 3.98 -2.80
N ALA A 53 -3.37 3.83 -2.41
CA ALA A 53 -4.38 3.19 -3.23
C ALA A 53 -4.59 3.91 -4.57
N LYS A 54 -4.67 5.25 -4.56
CA LYS A 54 -4.80 6.05 -5.80
C LYS A 54 -3.63 5.82 -6.74
N ALA A 55 -2.39 5.87 -6.25
CA ALA A 55 -1.22 5.63 -7.07
C ALA A 55 -1.17 4.21 -7.65
N TRP A 56 -1.62 3.21 -6.88
CA TRP A 56 -1.77 1.85 -7.39
C TRP A 56 -2.81 1.76 -8.49
N VAL A 57 -3.99 2.38 -8.32
CA VAL A 57 -5.02 2.41 -9.36
C VAL A 57 -4.49 3.06 -10.63
N GLU A 58 -3.79 4.19 -10.52
CA GLU A 58 -3.17 4.89 -11.66
C GLU A 58 -2.20 3.97 -12.43
N ARG A 59 -1.32 3.28 -11.71
CA ARG A 59 -0.31 2.38 -12.29
C ARG A 59 -0.93 1.14 -12.91
N LEU A 60 -1.86 0.51 -12.22
CA LEU A 60 -2.55 -0.68 -12.71
C LEU A 60 -3.41 -0.34 -13.93
N SER A 61 -4.00 0.86 -13.97
CA SER A 61 -4.77 1.33 -15.13
C SER A 61 -3.86 1.61 -16.31
N ALA A 62 -2.72 2.28 -16.09
CA ALA A 62 -1.72 2.51 -17.13
C ALA A 62 -1.13 1.20 -17.68
N ALA A 63 -1.05 0.15 -16.85
CA ALA A 63 -0.65 -1.19 -17.25
C ALA A 63 -1.78 -2.01 -17.91
N GLY A 64 -3.00 -1.47 -18.01
CA GLY A 64 -4.17 -2.18 -18.57
C GLY A 64 -4.71 -3.31 -17.69
N LEU A 65 -4.30 -3.37 -16.42
CA LEU A 65 -4.69 -4.42 -15.47
C LEU A 65 -6.02 -4.13 -14.77
N VAL A 66 -6.42 -2.86 -14.70
CA VAL A 66 -7.72 -2.45 -14.15
C VAL A 66 -8.33 -1.34 -15.02
N CYS A 67 -9.66 -1.30 -15.08
CA CYS A 67 -10.36 -0.19 -15.71
C CYS A 67 -10.46 0.97 -14.70
N ALA A 68 -9.79 2.08 -14.97
CA ALA A 68 -10.00 3.32 -14.21
C ALA A 68 -11.45 3.77 -14.43
N LYS A 69 -12.32 3.55 -13.45
CA LYS A 69 -13.55 4.35 -13.39
C LYS A 69 -13.12 5.78 -13.09
N ALA A 70 -13.34 6.68 -14.05
CA ALA A 70 -13.21 8.11 -13.83
C ALA A 70 -14.12 8.48 -12.65
N THR A 71 -13.53 8.79 -11.50
CA THR A 71 -14.24 9.45 -10.41
C THR A 71 -14.48 10.89 -10.84
N ALA A 72 -15.75 11.21 -11.07
CA ALA A 72 -16.28 12.55 -11.33
C ALA A 72 -16.15 13.46 -10.10
#